data_AF-A0A966A713-F1
#
_entry.id   AF-A0A966A713-F1
#
_cell.length_a   1.000
_cell.length_b   1.000
_cell.length_c   1.000
_cell.angle_alpha   90.00
_cell.angle_beta   90.00
_cell.angle_gamma   90.00
#
_symmetry.space_group_name_H-M   'P 1'
#
loop_
_entity.id
_entity.type
_entity.pdbx_description
1 polymer ?
#
loop_
_entity_poly.entity_id
_entity_poly.type
_entity_poly.pdbx_seq_one_letter_code
_entity_poly.pdbx_strand_id
1 'polypeptide(L)'
;MNRPGQSLIRAVSALAAGLMLLSGSVLAHIKNEATQFPDIEFSDARFDIVVLVGAGIIPETPVFEPDKRLSRLELATWVALAEGLLPGGETPDIDALAAAAREQGFLESLEGDASIADLDRLFFAGELDMADAERTPTKAEAASLIATALDNEAGAALLEKRNLAVGVSGKVTAVGIEEGHHGDAYVITIDGTTLQMDAHGRVANGPTDLLQWEGRSVRRSFTRGGGDHKLWLYLEAEPPEATEPVETTALAAPTEPVAEVPAADRSLLYWLIAAVIVLAAVLFFKRRRSD
;
A
#
# COMPACT_ATOMS: atom_id res chain seq x y z
N MET A 1 33.22 48.40 -7.11
CA MET A 1 33.16 48.21 -5.65
C MET A 1 32.11 47.16 -5.36
N ASN A 2 32.53 45.91 -5.13
CA ASN A 2 31.63 44.81 -4.77
C ASN A 2 31.32 44.91 -3.26
N ARG A 3 30.03 44.94 -2.91
CA ARG A 3 29.59 45.00 -1.52
C ARG A 3 29.87 43.65 -0.83
N PRO A 4 30.55 43.62 0.32
CA PRO A 4 30.96 42.38 1.00
C PRO A 4 29.79 41.51 1.53
N GLY A 5 28.53 41.92 1.37
CA GLY A 5 27.34 41.12 1.74
C GLY A 5 26.75 40.26 0.62
N GLN A 6 27.17 40.43 -0.65
CA GLN A 6 26.57 39.68 -1.77
C GLN A 6 27.19 38.29 -1.99
N SER A 7 28.38 38.01 -1.45
CA SER A 7 29.01 36.68 -1.53
C SER A 7 28.42 35.69 -0.53
N LEU A 8 27.99 36.16 0.65
CA LEU A 8 27.42 35.31 1.70
C LEU A 8 26.01 34.80 1.33
N ILE A 9 25.20 35.65 0.69
CA ILE A 9 23.85 35.28 0.22
C ILE A 9 23.93 34.25 -0.91
N ARG A 10 24.89 34.37 -1.83
CA ARG A 10 25.10 33.39 -2.91
C ARG A 10 25.59 32.03 -2.39
N ALA A 11 26.41 32.00 -1.35
CA ALA A 11 26.88 30.75 -0.74
C ALA A 11 25.77 29.98 -0.01
N VAL A 12 24.83 30.68 0.64
CA VAL A 12 23.68 30.06 1.32
C VAL A 12 22.65 29.54 0.32
N SER A 13 22.39 30.26 -0.78
CA SER A 13 21.51 29.78 -1.85
C SER A 13 22.06 28.56 -2.58
N ALA A 14 23.38 28.47 -2.77
CA ALA A 14 24.02 27.29 -3.38
C ALA A 14 23.95 26.04 -2.47
N LEU A 15 24.02 26.23 -1.15
CA LEU A 15 23.89 25.13 -0.19
C LEU A 15 22.43 24.64 -0.04
N ALA A 16 21.45 25.56 -0.11
CA ALA A 16 20.03 25.22 -0.13
C ALA A 16 19.59 24.52 -1.43
N ALA A 17 20.16 24.90 -2.57
CA ALA A 17 19.97 24.21 -3.85
C ALA A 17 20.66 22.82 -3.88
N GLY A 18 21.81 22.67 -3.21
CA GLY A 18 22.49 21.38 -3.10
C GLY A 18 21.77 20.36 -2.20
N LEU A 19 21.01 20.82 -1.20
CA LEU A 19 20.28 19.94 -0.28
C LEU A 19 18.92 19.48 -0.84
N MET A 20 18.37 20.15 -1.86
CA MET A 20 17.16 19.71 -2.57
C MET A 20 17.42 18.62 -3.63
N LEU A 21 18.68 18.31 -3.94
CA LEU A 21 19.05 17.26 -4.89
C LEU A 21 19.30 15.89 -4.24
N LEU A 22 18.94 15.75 -2.97
CA LEU A 22 19.01 14.49 -2.22
C LEU A 22 17.61 13.92 -1.91
N SER A 23 16.67 14.09 -2.84
CA SER A 23 15.48 13.25 -2.88
C SER A 23 15.94 11.84 -3.23
N GLY A 24 16.25 11.03 -2.22
CA GLY A 24 16.58 9.63 -2.40
C GLY A 24 15.50 8.95 -3.22
N SER A 25 15.92 8.22 -4.25
CA SER A 25 15.05 7.32 -5.00
C SER A 25 14.50 6.27 -4.05
N VAL A 26 13.21 6.35 -3.75
CA VAL A 26 12.54 5.29 -2.99
C VAL A 26 12.07 4.28 -4.02
N LEU A 27 12.71 3.10 -4.01
CA LEU A 27 12.21 1.92 -4.69
C LEU A 27 10.75 1.72 -4.30
N ALA A 28 9.88 1.32 -5.23
CA ALA A 28 8.46 1.09 -4.94
C ALA A 28 8.29 0.28 -3.64
N HIS A 29 7.54 0.83 -2.68
CA HIS A 29 7.25 0.20 -1.40
C HIS A 29 6.09 -0.80 -1.60
N ILE A 30 6.38 -1.85 -2.37
CA ILE A 30 5.43 -2.91 -2.65
C ILE A 30 5.16 -3.68 -1.36
N LYS A 31 3.88 -3.81 -1.03
CA LYS A 31 3.39 -4.59 0.12
C LYS A 31 2.50 -5.73 -0.36
N ASN A 32 2.42 -6.78 0.45
CA ASN A 32 1.49 -7.89 0.28
C ASN A 32 0.76 -8.22 1.58
N GLU A 33 -0.05 -9.28 1.57
CA GLU A 33 -0.81 -9.75 2.74
C GLU A 33 0.07 -10.03 3.97
N ALA A 34 1.32 -10.46 3.78
CA ALA A 34 2.23 -10.79 4.87
C ALA A 34 2.93 -9.56 5.47
N THR A 35 3.09 -8.48 4.70
CA THR A 35 3.80 -7.27 5.14
C THR A 35 2.88 -6.11 5.50
N GLN A 36 1.63 -6.12 5.02
CA GLN A 36 0.72 -4.99 5.18
C GLN A 36 -0.06 -5.04 6.50
N PHE A 37 -0.60 -6.21 6.85
CA PHE A 37 -1.36 -6.41 8.09
C PHE A 37 -0.94 -7.73 8.74
N PRO A 38 -0.33 -7.71 9.94
CA PRO A 38 0.06 -8.95 10.61
C PRO A 38 -1.12 -9.85 11.01
N ASP A 39 -2.30 -9.28 11.18
CA ASP A 39 -3.48 -9.95 11.75
C ASP A 39 -4.45 -10.53 10.70
N ILE A 40 -4.13 -10.42 9.41
CA ILE A 40 -4.96 -10.99 8.33
C ILE A 40 -4.44 -12.32 7.80
N GLU A 41 -3.31 -12.83 8.30
CA GLU A 41 -2.63 -14.04 7.77
C GLU A 41 -3.60 -15.22 7.59
N PHE A 42 -4.49 -15.42 8.56
CA PHE A 42 -5.46 -16.52 8.57
C PHE A 42 -6.86 -16.12 8.11
N SER A 43 -7.04 -14.88 7.65
CA SER A 43 -8.32 -14.43 7.09
C SER A 43 -8.47 -14.93 5.65
N ASP A 44 -9.65 -15.45 5.33
CA ASP A 44 -10.02 -15.78 3.94
C ASP A 44 -10.09 -14.51 3.09
N ALA A 45 -10.42 -13.36 3.69
CA ALA A 45 -10.50 -12.06 3.01
C ALA A 45 -9.14 -11.36 2.84
N ARG A 46 -8.01 -11.98 3.18
CA ARG A 46 -6.70 -11.30 3.23
C ARG A 46 -6.32 -10.61 1.92
N PHE A 47 -6.58 -11.24 0.78
CA PHE A 47 -6.26 -10.65 -0.52
C PHE A 47 -7.23 -9.54 -0.91
N ASP A 48 -8.50 -9.67 -0.49
CA ASP A 48 -9.55 -8.65 -0.68
C ASP A 48 -9.23 -7.38 0.13
N ILE A 49 -8.72 -7.54 1.34
CA ILE A 49 -8.26 -6.43 2.18
C ILE A 49 -7.07 -5.71 1.51
N VAL A 50 -6.10 -6.46 0.98
CA VAL A 50 -4.93 -5.87 0.30
C VAL A 50 -5.33 -5.08 -0.94
N VAL A 51 -6.23 -5.62 -1.78
CA VAL A 51 -6.68 -4.90 -2.99
C VAL A 51 -7.45 -3.63 -2.63
N LEU A 52 -8.30 -3.65 -1.61
CA LEU A 52 -9.08 -2.48 -1.22
C LEU A 52 -8.20 -1.36 -0.63
N VAL A 53 -7.13 -1.69 0.07
CA VAL A 53 -6.13 -0.68 0.49
C VAL A 53 -5.37 -0.15 -0.72
N GLY A 54 -4.94 -1.02 -1.64
CA GLY A 54 -4.30 -0.59 -2.89
C GLY A 54 -5.17 0.37 -3.70
N ALA A 55 -6.47 0.05 -3.81
CA ALA A 55 -7.49 0.87 -4.44
C ALA A 55 -7.80 2.18 -3.68
N GLY A 56 -7.31 2.30 -2.44
CA GLY A 56 -7.58 3.44 -1.56
C GLY A 56 -9.07 3.56 -1.23
N ILE A 57 -9.74 2.42 -1.02
CA ILE A 57 -11.15 2.31 -0.60
C ILE A 57 -11.23 2.09 0.92
N ILE A 58 -10.29 1.33 1.49
CA ILE A 58 -10.17 1.15 2.94
C ILE A 58 -8.80 1.69 3.41
N PRO A 59 -8.68 2.15 4.66
CA PRO A 59 -7.44 2.74 5.17
C PRO A 59 -6.37 1.66 5.38
N GLU A 60 -5.11 2.07 5.21
CA GLU A 60 -3.99 1.32 5.79
C GLU A 60 -3.91 1.65 7.29
N THR A 61 -3.96 0.61 8.12
CA THR A 61 -3.89 0.73 9.59
C THR A 61 -2.86 -0.27 10.13
N PRO A 62 -2.32 -0.08 11.35
CA PRO A 62 -1.38 -1.04 11.91
C PRO A 62 -1.96 -2.44 12.14
N VAL A 63 -3.28 -2.52 12.36
CA VAL A 63 -4.05 -3.75 12.62
C VAL A 63 -5.39 -3.60 11.92
N PHE A 64 -5.87 -4.64 11.22
CA PHE A 64 -7.13 -4.59 10.48
C PHE A 64 -8.34 -5.03 11.32
N GLU A 65 -8.18 -5.98 12.23
CA GLU A 65 -9.23 -6.63 13.04
C GLU A 65 -10.30 -7.36 12.19
N PRO A 66 -9.94 -8.38 11.39
CA PRO A 66 -10.85 -8.98 10.41
C PRO A 66 -12.17 -9.53 11.00
N ASP A 67 -12.12 -10.05 12.23
CA ASP A 67 -13.28 -10.67 12.90
C ASP A 67 -14.20 -9.66 13.61
N LYS A 68 -13.78 -8.40 13.71
CA LYS A 68 -14.57 -7.35 14.37
C LYS A 68 -15.76 -6.99 13.50
N ARG A 69 -16.91 -6.71 14.13
CA ARG A 69 -18.09 -6.17 13.46
C ARG A 69 -17.80 -4.80 12.86
N LEU A 70 -18.26 -4.56 11.64
CA LEU A 70 -18.08 -3.27 10.98
C LEU A 70 -18.94 -2.20 11.65
N SER A 71 -18.29 -1.19 12.22
CA SER A 71 -18.99 -0.02 12.78
C SER A 71 -19.38 1.00 11.71
N ARG A 72 -20.37 1.86 11.99
CA ARG A 72 -20.72 2.98 11.11
C ARG A 72 -19.59 4.01 10.97
N LEU A 73 -18.77 4.18 12.01
CA LEU A 73 -17.57 5.01 11.95
C LEU A 73 -16.58 4.47 10.92
N GLU A 74 -16.26 3.17 10.97
CA GLU A 74 -15.34 2.54 10.00
C GLU A 74 -15.91 2.59 8.58
N LEU A 75 -17.20 2.28 8.42
CA LEU A 75 -17.89 2.40 7.14
C LEU A 75 -17.82 3.83 6.58
N ALA A 76 -18.07 4.85 7.42
CA ALA A 76 -17.97 6.25 7.02
C ALA A 76 -16.55 6.60 6.55
N THR A 77 -15.52 6.11 7.24
CA THR A 77 -14.13 6.26 6.81
C THR A 77 -13.89 5.65 5.43
N TRP A 78 -14.38 4.43 5.18
CA TRP A 78 -14.22 3.75 3.89
C TRP A 78 -14.93 4.48 2.76
N VAL A 79 -16.15 4.97 3.00
CA VAL A 79 -16.89 5.79 2.04
C VAL A 79 -16.15 7.09 1.74
N ALA A 80 -15.61 7.78 2.76
CA ALA A 80 -14.84 9.00 2.54
C ALA A 80 -13.62 8.76 1.64
N LEU A 81 -12.95 7.62 1.79
CA LEU A 81 -11.82 7.24 0.95
C LEU A 81 -12.27 6.90 -0.48
N ALA A 82 -13.32 6.10 -0.63
CA ALA A 82 -13.92 5.76 -1.92
C ALA A 82 -14.40 6.99 -2.70
N GLU A 83 -14.95 7.98 -2.01
CA GLU A 83 -15.41 9.24 -2.61
C GLU A 83 -14.28 10.28 -2.73
N GLY A 84 -13.07 9.96 -2.26
CA GLY A 84 -11.91 10.85 -2.33
C GLY A 84 -12.06 12.16 -1.55
N LEU A 85 -12.84 12.16 -0.47
CA LEU A 85 -13.13 13.35 0.33
C LEU A 85 -11.88 13.89 1.02
N LEU A 86 -11.04 12.99 1.53
CA LEU A 86 -9.77 13.28 2.21
C LEU A 86 -8.74 12.19 1.87
N PRO A 87 -7.43 12.48 2.00
CA PRO A 87 -6.38 11.50 1.72
C PRO A 87 -6.35 10.35 2.73
N GLY A 88 -6.13 9.12 2.24
CA GLY A 88 -5.91 7.93 3.07
C GLY A 88 -4.47 7.83 3.60
N GLY A 89 -3.49 7.73 2.71
CA GLY A 89 -2.08 7.61 3.10
C GLY A 89 -1.76 6.43 4.03
N GLU A 90 -0.55 6.41 4.59
CA GLU A 90 -0.11 5.35 5.53
C GLU A 90 -0.65 5.56 6.97
N THR A 91 -1.08 6.77 7.30
CA THR A 91 -1.64 7.13 8.61
C THR A 91 -2.87 8.05 8.43
N PRO A 92 -3.99 7.53 7.93
CA PRO A 92 -5.20 8.31 7.75
C PRO A 92 -5.73 8.84 9.08
N ASP A 93 -6.24 10.07 9.04
CA ASP A 93 -7.08 10.60 10.12
C ASP A 93 -8.48 10.02 10.00
N ILE A 94 -8.71 8.91 10.70
CA ILE A 94 -9.95 8.12 10.65
C ILE A 94 -11.15 8.97 11.07
N ASP A 95 -10.99 9.79 12.12
CA ASP A 95 -12.07 10.62 12.65
C ASP A 95 -12.44 11.74 11.67
N ALA A 96 -11.44 12.38 11.04
CA ALA A 96 -11.68 13.39 10.01
C ALA A 96 -12.36 12.80 8.77
N LEU A 97 -11.94 11.61 8.33
CA LEU A 97 -12.58 10.88 7.22
C LEU A 97 -14.04 10.56 7.53
N ALA A 98 -14.31 9.96 8.69
CA ALA A 98 -15.68 9.62 9.10
C ALA A 98 -16.56 10.87 9.23
N ALA A 99 -16.04 11.95 9.80
CA ALA A 99 -16.74 13.23 9.89
C ALA A 99 -17.07 13.81 8.51
N ALA A 100 -16.12 13.78 7.57
CA ALA A 100 -16.34 14.26 6.21
C ALA A 100 -17.44 13.48 5.48
N ALA A 101 -17.47 12.14 5.62
CA ALA A 101 -18.54 11.34 5.03
C ALA A 101 -19.92 11.67 5.63
N ARG A 102 -20.00 11.89 6.95
CA ARG A 102 -21.25 12.32 7.60
C ARG A 102 -21.69 13.70 7.12
N GLU A 103 -20.76 14.65 7.00
CA GLU A 103 -21.07 16.01 6.52
C GLU A 103 -21.59 16.05 5.09
N GLN A 104 -21.14 15.12 4.24
CA GLN A 104 -21.66 14.92 2.88
C GLN A 104 -22.99 14.14 2.85
N GLY A 105 -23.52 13.74 4.01
CA GLY A 105 -24.82 13.07 4.11
C GLY A 105 -24.83 11.59 3.72
N PHE A 106 -23.66 10.94 3.63
CA PHE A 106 -23.61 9.51 3.33
C PHE A 106 -24.20 8.66 4.48
N LEU A 107 -23.95 9.08 5.72
CA LEU A 107 -24.53 8.48 6.93
C LEU A 107 -25.12 9.55 7.83
N GLU A 108 -26.26 9.24 8.45
CA GLU A 108 -26.91 10.13 9.42
C GLU A 108 -26.23 10.11 10.80
N SER A 109 -25.61 8.98 11.16
CA SER A 109 -24.90 8.79 12.43
C SER A 109 -23.65 7.94 12.25
N LEU A 110 -22.63 8.22 13.06
CA LEU A 110 -21.41 7.41 13.17
C LEU A 110 -21.51 6.37 14.29
N GLU A 111 -22.59 6.40 15.07
CA GLU A 111 -22.81 5.49 16.19
C GLU A 111 -23.47 4.18 15.74
N GLY A 112 -23.02 3.09 16.35
CA GLY A 112 -23.54 1.74 16.15
C GLY A 112 -22.87 0.99 15.00
N ASP A 113 -23.49 -0.12 14.64
CA ASP A 113 -23.00 -1.06 13.64
C ASP A 113 -23.53 -0.71 12.24
N ALA A 114 -22.71 -0.95 11.22
CA ALA A 114 -23.14 -0.92 9.83
C ALA A 114 -23.90 -2.20 9.47
N SER A 115 -24.78 -2.13 8.48
CA SER A 115 -25.44 -3.30 7.88
C SER A 115 -24.89 -3.61 6.49
N ILE A 116 -25.22 -4.79 5.97
CA ILE A 116 -24.98 -5.15 4.57
C ILE A 116 -25.73 -4.20 3.63
N ALA A 117 -26.96 -3.79 3.98
CA ALA A 117 -27.73 -2.81 3.23
C ALA A 117 -27.03 -1.44 3.16
N ASP A 118 -26.34 -1.04 4.23
CA ASP A 118 -25.54 0.19 4.22
C ASP A 118 -24.38 0.09 3.22
N LEU A 119 -23.69 -1.05 3.14
CA LEU A 119 -22.61 -1.28 2.16
C LEU A 119 -23.11 -1.16 0.72
N ASP A 120 -24.20 -1.87 0.40
CA ASP A 120 -24.79 -1.87 -0.94
C ASP A 120 -25.23 -0.46 -1.36
N ARG A 121 -25.97 0.24 -0.49
CA ARG A 121 -26.40 1.61 -0.73
C ARG A 121 -25.24 2.57 -0.99
N LEU A 122 -24.16 2.45 -0.22
CA LEU A 122 -23.07 3.43 -0.22
C LEU A 122 -22.03 3.19 -1.31
N PHE A 123 -21.70 1.94 -1.61
CA PHE A 123 -20.68 1.61 -2.61
C PHE A 123 -21.28 1.30 -3.97
N PHE A 124 -22.52 0.79 -4.01
CA PHE A 124 -23.11 0.18 -5.20
C PHE A 124 -24.51 0.72 -5.51
N ALA A 125 -24.92 1.83 -4.89
CA ALA A 125 -26.20 2.49 -5.13
C ALA A 125 -27.45 1.62 -4.93
N GLY A 126 -27.35 0.50 -4.19
CA GLY A 126 -28.46 -0.44 -4.01
C GLY A 126 -28.64 -1.45 -5.14
N GLU A 127 -27.63 -1.63 -6.00
CA GLU A 127 -27.71 -2.48 -7.19
C GLU A 127 -27.39 -3.95 -6.92
N LEU A 128 -26.86 -4.29 -5.73
CA LEU A 128 -26.49 -5.67 -5.41
C LEU A 128 -27.61 -6.39 -4.66
N ASP A 129 -28.01 -7.56 -5.17
CA ASP A 129 -28.91 -8.46 -4.46
C ASP A 129 -28.16 -9.17 -3.33
N MET A 130 -28.15 -8.56 -2.15
CA MET A 130 -27.46 -9.09 -0.98
C MET A 130 -28.41 -9.80 -0.02
N ALA A 131 -28.13 -11.07 0.25
CA ALA A 131 -28.80 -11.81 1.31
C ALA A 131 -28.51 -11.19 2.70
N ASP A 132 -29.47 -11.32 3.62
CA ASP A 132 -29.35 -10.86 5.01
C ASP A 132 -29.00 -9.36 5.15
N ALA A 133 -29.61 -8.50 4.34
CA ALA A 133 -29.33 -7.06 4.25
C ALA A 133 -29.22 -6.31 5.60
N GLU A 134 -30.02 -6.69 6.61
CA GLU A 134 -30.01 -6.05 7.94
C GLU A 134 -28.89 -6.56 8.87
N ARG A 135 -28.20 -7.63 8.49
CA ARG A 135 -27.11 -8.21 9.29
C ARG A 135 -25.90 -7.28 9.26
N THR A 136 -25.25 -7.14 10.40
CA THR A 136 -23.91 -6.53 10.47
C THR A 136 -22.84 -7.53 10.06
N PRO A 137 -22.03 -7.21 9.04
CA PRO A 137 -20.89 -8.04 8.65
C PRO A 137 -19.69 -7.81 9.57
N THR A 138 -18.75 -8.76 9.57
CA THR A 138 -17.39 -8.47 10.05
C THR A 138 -16.65 -7.57 9.06
N LYS A 139 -15.53 -6.99 9.46
CA LYS A 139 -14.67 -6.19 8.56
C LYS A 139 -14.14 -7.02 7.39
N ALA A 140 -13.78 -8.28 7.64
CA ALA A 140 -13.37 -9.21 6.59
C ALA A 140 -14.52 -9.51 5.61
N GLU A 141 -15.71 -9.82 6.11
CA GLU A 141 -16.89 -10.06 5.26
C GLU A 141 -17.23 -8.84 4.41
N ALA A 142 -17.22 -7.65 5.00
CA ALA A 142 -17.46 -6.40 4.28
C ALA A 142 -16.41 -6.14 3.20
N ALA A 143 -15.12 -6.37 3.50
CA ALA A 143 -14.05 -6.26 2.53
C ALA A 143 -14.23 -7.23 1.36
N SER A 144 -14.57 -8.50 1.62
CA SER A 144 -14.83 -9.48 0.55
C SER A 144 -16.04 -9.13 -0.29
N LEU A 145 -17.12 -8.61 0.30
CA LEU A 145 -18.30 -8.15 -0.45
C LEU A 145 -17.93 -7.02 -1.42
N ILE A 146 -17.20 -6.01 -0.95
CA ILE A 146 -16.78 -4.88 -1.79
C ILE A 146 -15.80 -5.35 -2.87
N ALA A 147 -14.78 -6.12 -2.51
CA ALA A 147 -13.74 -6.58 -3.42
C ALA A 147 -14.29 -7.50 -4.53
N THR A 148 -15.24 -8.38 -4.20
CA THR A 148 -15.90 -9.26 -5.18
C THR A 148 -16.68 -8.46 -6.21
N ALA A 149 -17.30 -7.35 -5.79
CA ALA A 149 -18.07 -6.51 -6.68
C ALA A 149 -17.21 -5.65 -7.62
N LEU A 150 -15.91 -5.43 -7.34
CA LEU A 150 -15.03 -4.60 -8.18
C LEU A 150 -14.93 -5.07 -9.64
N ASP A 151 -15.15 -6.36 -9.89
CA ASP A 151 -15.07 -6.96 -11.23
C ASP A 151 -16.41 -6.93 -12.00
N ASN A 152 -17.48 -6.36 -11.42
CA ASN A 152 -18.80 -6.23 -12.05
C ASN A 152 -19.13 -4.77 -12.41
N GLU A 153 -20.29 -4.53 -13.04
CA GLU A 153 -20.71 -3.19 -13.49
C GLU A 153 -20.87 -2.19 -12.33
N ALA A 154 -21.44 -2.61 -11.21
CA ALA A 154 -21.57 -1.77 -10.02
C ALA A 154 -20.20 -1.38 -9.44
N GLY A 155 -19.25 -2.32 -9.42
CA GLY A 155 -17.87 -2.04 -9.02
C GLY A 155 -17.09 -1.19 -10.01
N ALA A 156 -17.37 -1.27 -11.31
CA ALA A 156 -16.71 -0.46 -12.32
C ALA A 156 -16.91 1.04 -12.09
N ALA A 157 -18.11 1.46 -11.69
CA ALA A 157 -18.38 2.85 -11.32
C ALA A 157 -17.56 3.30 -10.09
N LEU A 158 -17.41 2.42 -9.09
CA LEU A 158 -16.57 2.67 -7.92
C LEU A 158 -15.09 2.81 -8.30
N LEU A 159 -14.58 1.95 -9.18
CA LEU A 159 -13.22 2.04 -9.69
C LEU A 159 -12.99 3.33 -10.49
N GLU A 160 -13.94 3.72 -11.34
CA GLU A 160 -13.85 4.94 -12.15
C GLU A 160 -13.71 6.19 -11.27
N LYS A 161 -14.49 6.30 -10.18
CA LYS A 161 -14.35 7.39 -9.19
C LYS A 161 -12.94 7.50 -8.62
N ARG A 162 -12.21 6.38 -8.56
CA ARG A 162 -10.83 6.29 -8.05
C ARG A 162 -9.78 6.38 -9.16
N ASN A 163 -10.18 6.65 -10.40
CA ASN A 163 -9.32 6.62 -11.59
C ASN A 163 -8.62 5.26 -11.72
N LEU A 164 -9.35 4.19 -11.42
CA LEU A 164 -8.91 2.81 -11.49
C LEU A 164 -9.66 2.04 -12.58
N ALA A 165 -9.04 0.99 -13.06
CA ALA A 165 -9.67 0.04 -13.98
C ALA A 165 -9.14 -1.37 -13.72
N VAL A 166 -9.99 -2.36 -13.99
CA VAL A 166 -9.56 -3.76 -14.08
C VAL A 166 -8.43 -3.87 -15.12
N GLY A 167 -7.35 -4.53 -14.74
CA GLY A 167 -6.18 -4.78 -15.58
C GLY A 167 -6.28 -6.09 -16.35
N VAL A 168 -5.24 -6.40 -17.14
CA VAL A 168 -5.16 -7.73 -17.79
C VAL A 168 -4.68 -8.80 -16.81
N SER A 169 -5.24 -10.00 -16.94
CA SER A 169 -4.77 -11.21 -16.28
C SER A 169 -3.90 -12.04 -17.25
N GLY A 170 -3.24 -13.08 -16.73
CA GLY A 170 -2.42 -13.98 -17.54
C GLY A 170 -0.98 -14.08 -17.05
N LYS A 171 -0.12 -14.64 -17.89
CA LYS A 171 1.26 -14.94 -17.50
C LYS A 171 2.13 -13.68 -17.51
N VAL A 172 2.91 -13.49 -16.45
CA VAL A 172 4.00 -12.51 -16.42
C VAL A 172 5.13 -13.03 -17.30
N THR A 173 5.40 -12.33 -18.41
CA THR A 173 6.41 -12.75 -19.39
C THR A 173 7.74 -12.04 -19.23
N ALA A 174 7.77 -10.90 -18.54
CA ALA A 174 9.00 -10.16 -18.25
C ALA A 174 8.78 -9.24 -17.05
N VAL A 175 9.82 -9.09 -16.23
CA VAL A 175 9.91 -8.08 -15.18
C VAL A 175 11.27 -7.39 -15.30
N GLY A 176 11.29 -6.07 -15.26
CA GLY A 176 12.50 -5.26 -15.28
C GLY A 176 12.43 -4.11 -14.29
N ILE A 177 13.50 -3.33 -14.25
CA ILE A 177 13.58 -2.08 -13.51
C ILE A 177 13.97 -1.00 -14.52
N GLU A 178 13.19 0.08 -14.58
CA GLU A 178 13.53 1.28 -15.33
C GLU A 178 13.96 2.39 -14.38
N GLU A 179 15.08 3.05 -14.71
CA GLU A 179 15.48 4.27 -14.01
C GLU A 179 14.50 5.40 -14.38
N GLY A 180 13.66 5.78 -13.42
CA GLY A 180 12.75 6.91 -13.54
C GLY A 180 13.36 8.20 -13.00
N HIS A 181 12.81 9.35 -13.42
CA HIS A 181 13.16 10.66 -12.85
C HIS A 181 12.86 10.79 -11.35
N HIS A 182 12.07 9.87 -10.80
CA HIS A 182 11.71 9.80 -9.38
C HIS A 182 12.26 8.56 -8.66
N GLY A 183 13.17 7.82 -9.32
CA GLY A 183 13.74 6.58 -8.82
C GLY A 183 13.40 5.38 -9.69
N ASP A 184 13.97 4.24 -9.33
CA ASP A 184 13.80 2.97 -9.99
C ASP A 184 12.36 2.46 -9.85
N ALA A 185 11.72 2.15 -10.98
CA ALA A 185 10.37 1.62 -11.04
C ALA A 185 10.37 0.21 -11.63
N TYR A 186 9.62 -0.71 -11.04
CA TYR A 186 9.40 -2.02 -11.64
C TYR A 186 8.54 -1.88 -12.89
N VAL A 187 8.92 -2.58 -13.95
CA VAL A 187 8.16 -2.67 -15.21
C VAL A 187 7.78 -4.12 -15.43
N ILE A 188 6.49 -4.37 -15.64
CA ILE A 188 5.93 -5.72 -15.68
C ILE A 188 5.14 -5.89 -16.97
N THR A 189 5.43 -6.97 -17.69
CA THR A 189 4.69 -7.37 -18.90
C THR A 189 3.78 -8.56 -18.60
N ILE A 190 2.47 -8.37 -18.79
CA ILE A 190 1.43 -9.39 -18.64
C ILE A 190 0.64 -9.41 -19.94
N ASP A 191 0.56 -10.57 -20.59
CA ASP A 191 -0.18 -10.77 -21.85
C ASP A 191 0.08 -9.66 -22.91
N GLY A 192 1.35 -9.31 -23.10
CA GLY A 192 1.78 -8.25 -24.04
C GLY A 192 1.54 -6.81 -23.58
N THR A 193 0.92 -6.60 -22.41
CA THR A 193 0.75 -5.28 -21.78
C THR A 193 1.89 -5.00 -20.82
N THR A 194 2.71 -4.01 -21.14
CA THR A 194 3.84 -3.56 -20.32
C THR A 194 3.49 -2.25 -19.63
N LEU A 195 3.47 -2.23 -18.30
CA LEU A 195 3.26 -1.02 -17.50
C LEU A 195 4.25 -0.97 -16.33
N GLN A 196 4.49 0.25 -15.84
CA GLN A 196 5.20 0.47 -14.58
C GLN A 196 4.30 0.13 -13.38
N MET A 197 4.88 -0.40 -12.32
CA MET A 197 4.21 -0.57 -11.03
C MET A 197 4.18 0.76 -10.28
N ASP A 198 3.02 1.08 -9.70
CA ASP A 198 2.83 2.21 -8.80
C ASP A 198 3.84 2.11 -7.63
N ALA A 199 4.38 3.25 -7.19
CA ALA A 199 5.34 3.29 -6.08
C ALA A 199 4.75 2.74 -4.76
N HIS A 200 3.43 2.77 -4.64
CA HIS A 200 2.65 2.15 -3.56
C HIS A 200 1.79 1.00 -4.11
N GLY A 201 2.28 0.29 -5.13
CA GLY A 201 1.67 -0.90 -5.64
C GLY A 201 1.47 -1.95 -4.55
N ARG A 202 0.49 -2.82 -4.76
CA ARG A 202 0.19 -3.95 -3.89
C ARG A 202 0.27 -5.22 -4.69
N VAL A 203 0.69 -6.28 -4.04
CA VAL A 203 0.60 -7.62 -4.62
C VAL A 203 -0.05 -8.58 -3.65
N ALA A 204 -0.62 -9.65 -4.18
CA ALA A 204 -1.22 -10.70 -3.38
C ALA A 204 -0.74 -12.06 -3.86
N ASN A 205 -0.58 -12.98 -2.91
CA ASN A 205 -0.23 -14.37 -3.18
C ASN A 205 1.11 -14.50 -3.96
N GLY A 206 2.05 -13.62 -3.61
CA GLY A 206 3.35 -13.55 -4.26
C GLY A 206 4.35 -12.69 -3.48
N PRO A 207 5.64 -12.76 -3.83
CA PRO A 207 6.68 -12.00 -3.16
C PRO A 207 6.54 -10.51 -3.45
N THR A 208 6.94 -9.64 -2.51
CA THR A 208 6.97 -8.19 -2.74
C THR A 208 8.09 -7.76 -3.70
N ASP A 209 9.14 -8.57 -3.84
CA ASP A 209 10.16 -8.39 -4.88
C ASP A 209 9.62 -8.87 -6.24
N LEU A 210 9.31 -7.89 -7.10
CA LEU A 210 8.64 -8.15 -8.38
C LEU A 210 9.53 -8.87 -9.39
N LEU A 211 10.86 -8.88 -9.22
CA LEU A 211 11.76 -9.67 -10.08
C LEU A 211 11.46 -11.17 -10.01
N GLN A 212 10.83 -11.63 -8.94
CA GLN A 212 10.44 -13.03 -8.73
C GLN A 212 9.06 -13.37 -9.32
N TRP A 213 8.43 -12.44 -10.06
CA TRP A 213 7.13 -12.65 -10.68
C TRP A 213 7.19 -13.21 -12.09
N GLU A 214 8.35 -13.19 -12.75
CA GLU A 214 8.48 -13.76 -14.09
C GLU A 214 8.05 -15.23 -14.10
N GLY A 215 7.16 -15.58 -15.03
CA GLY A 215 6.59 -16.91 -15.15
C GLY A 215 5.35 -17.19 -14.32
N ARG A 216 4.98 -16.32 -13.36
CA ARG A 216 3.74 -16.46 -12.57
C ARG A 216 2.51 -16.14 -13.41
N SER A 217 1.38 -16.75 -13.06
CA SER A 217 0.07 -16.41 -13.62
C SER A 217 -0.63 -15.42 -12.70
N VAL A 218 -1.03 -14.27 -13.23
CA VAL A 218 -1.85 -13.26 -12.55
C VAL A 218 -3.31 -13.58 -12.80
N ARG A 219 -4.07 -13.77 -11.71
CA ARG A 219 -5.52 -14.07 -11.76
C ARG A 219 -6.37 -12.81 -11.77
N ARG A 220 -5.91 -11.77 -11.07
CA ARG A 220 -6.62 -10.48 -10.91
C ARG A 220 -5.60 -9.35 -10.90
N SER A 221 -5.92 -8.24 -11.56
CA SER A 221 -5.07 -7.05 -11.56
C SER A 221 -5.90 -5.78 -11.66
N PHE A 222 -5.36 -4.69 -11.12
CA PHE A 222 -5.94 -3.36 -11.25
C PHE A 222 -4.87 -2.37 -11.69
N THR A 223 -5.33 -1.38 -12.45
CA THR A 223 -4.49 -0.29 -12.97
C THR A 223 -5.03 1.04 -12.53
N ARG A 224 -4.15 2.04 -12.45
CA ARG A 224 -4.49 3.44 -12.17
C ARG A 224 -4.12 4.31 -13.37
N GLY A 225 -4.93 5.33 -13.63
CA GLY A 225 -4.67 6.29 -14.71
C GLY A 225 -5.11 5.80 -16.09
N GLY A 226 -4.67 6.52 -17.12
CA GLY A 226 -5.03 6.25 -18.51
C GLY A 226 -3.99 6.78 -19.50
N GLY A 227 -4.06 6.28 -20.74
CA GLY A 227 -3.08 6.60 -21.78
C GLY A 227 -1.66 6.22 -21.36
N ASP A 228 -0.72 7.14 -21.57
CA ASP A 228 0.71 6.93 -21.29
C ASP A 228 1.06 6.95 -19.78
N HIS A 229 0.12 7.32 -18.92
CA HIS A 229 0.30 7.36 -17.46
C HIS A 229 -0.37 6.19 -16.73
N LYS A 230 -0.70 5.12 -17.46
CA LYS A 230 -1.32 3.94 -16.88
C LYS A 230 -0.28 3.11 -16.11
N LEU A 231 -0.58 2.77 -14.86
CA LEU A 231 0.30 2.03 -13.95
C LEU A 231 -0.39 0.77 -13.42
N TRP A 232 0.38 -0.28 -13.12
CA TRP A 232 -0.07 -1.38 -12.28
C TRP A 232 -0.25 -0.88 -10.85
N LEU A 233 -1.42 -1.11 -10.27
CA LEU A 233 -1.70 -0.77 -8.88
C LEU A 233 -1.75 -2.02 -7.99
N TYR A 234 -2.34 -3.10 -8.51
CA TYR A 234 -2.49 -4.35 -7.80
C TYR A 234 -2.29 -5.52 -8.74
N LEU A 235 -1.53 -6.53 -8.30
CA LEU A 235 -1.37 -7.81 -8.98
C LEU A 235 -1.60 -8.95 -8.01
N GLU A 236 -2.44 -9.91 -8.39
CA GLU A 236 -2.67 -11.12 -7.61
C GLU A 236 -2.33 -12.35 -8.42
N ALA A 237 -1.43 -13.18 -7.90
CA ALA A 237 -1.06 -14.43 -8.54
C ALA A 237 -2.13 -15.52 -8.30
N GLU A 238 -2.19 -16.49 -9.21
CA GLU A 238 -2.84 -17.77 -8.95
C GLU A 238 -2.20 -18.47 -7.75
N PRO A 239 -2.98 -19.13 -6.87
CA PRO A 239 -2.43 -19.99 -5.82
C PRO A 239 -1.42 -20.96 -6.42
N PRO A 240 -0.28 -21.24 -5.76
CA PRO A 240 0.56 -22.34 -6.19
C PRO A 240 -0.33 -23.58 -6.26
N GLU A 241 -0.33 -24.28 -7.40
CA GLU A 241 -1.00 -25.57 -7.50
C GLU A 241 -0.52 -26.40 -6.32
N ALA A 242 -1.46 -26.90 -5.51
CA ALA A 242 -1.14 -27.80 -4.42
C ALA A 242 -0.44 -29.00 -5.05
N THR A 243 0.88 -29.04 -4.96
CA THR A 243 1.63 -30.24 -5.28
C THR A 243 1.12 -31.29 -4.30
N GLU A 244 0.41 -32.28 -4.84
CA GLU A 244 0.07 -33.52 -4.12
C GLU A 244 1.25 -33.88 -3.22
N PRO A 245 1.05 -34.09 -1.91
CA PRO A 245 2.15 -34.34 -1.00
C PRO A 245 2.94 -35.52 -1.53
N VAL A 246 4.14 -35.24 -2.03
CA VAL A 246 5.09 -36.29 -2.40
C VAL A 246 5.29 -37.08 -1.12
N GLU A 247 4.87 -38.36 -1.12
CA GLU A 247 5.13 -39.29 -0.03
C GLU A 247 6.61 -39.21 0.30
N THR A 248 6.91 -38.45 1.35
CA THR A 248 8.27 -38.26 1.81
C THR A 248 8.58 -39.53 2.59
N THR A 249 9.12 -40.53 1.91
CA THR A 249 9.84 -41.63 2.56
C THR A 249 10.88 -40.97 3.46
N ALA A 250 10.61 -41.00 4.77
CA ALA A 250 11.45 -40.39 5.78
C ALA A 250 12.82 -41.08 5.78
N LEU A 251 13.79 -40.53 5.04
CA LEU A 251 15.19 -40.72 5.36
C LEU A 251 15.53 -39.75 6.48
N ALA A 252 15.90 -40.30 7.64
CA ALA A 252 16.41 -39.56 8.76
C ALA A 252 17.56 -38.64 8.30
N ALA A 253 17.37 -37.33 8.46
CA ALA A 253 18.42 -36.35 8.23
C ALA A 253 19.50 -36.49 9.32
N PRO A 254 20.79 -36.46 8.97
CA PRO A 254 21.86 -36.39 9.97
C PRO A 254 21.85 -35.02 10.65
N THR A 255 21.93 -35.03 11.98
CA THR A 255 22.00 -33.85 12.83
C THR A 255 23.32 -33.12 12.60
N GLU A 256 23.33 -32.05 11.81
CA GLU A 256 24.46 -31.13 11.76
C GLU A 256 24.38 -30.11 12.92
N PRO A 257 25.50 -29.80 13.59
CA PRO A 257 25.55 -28.80 14.64
C PRO A 257 25.38 -27.39 14.05
N VAL A 258 24.41 -26.66 14.59
CA VAL A 258 24.15 -25.24 14.29
C VAL A 258 25.35 -24.41 14.72
N ALA A 259 26.03 -23.79 13.76
CA ALA A 259 27.04 -22.78 14.01
C ALA A 259 26.36 -21.48 14.48
N GLU A 260 26.76 -20.97 15.65
CA GLU A 260 26.36 -19.65 16.14
C GLU A 260 26.80 -18.56 15.14
N VAL A 261 25.82 -17.85 14.59
CA VAL A 261 26.06 -16.64 13.80
C VAL A 261 26.50 -15.54 14.77
N PRO A 262 27.72 -14.96 14.64
CA PRO A 262 28.17 -13.90 15.52
C PRO A 262 27.28 -12.66 15.34
N ALA A 263 26.79 -12.13 16.46
CA ALA A 263 25.99 -10.91 16.49
C ALA A 263 26.76 -9.75 15.84
N ALA A 264 26.12 -9.09 14.87
CA ALA A 264 26.71 -7.96 14.14
C ALA A 264 27.15 -6.85 15.10
N ASP A 265 28.40 -6.43 15.01
CA ASP A 265 28.99 -5.37 15.81
C ASP A 265 28.35 -4.01 15.45
N ARG A 266 27.46 -3.53 16.32
CA ARG A 266 26.74 -2.25 16.17
C ARG A 266 27.60 -1.04 16.56
N SER A 267 28.88 -1.22 16.92
CA SER A 267 29.78 -0.14 17.33
C SER A 267 29.93 0.97 16.30
N LEU A 268 29.96 0.61 15.00
CA LEU A 268 30.06 1.55 13.88
C LEU A 268 28.86 2.50 13.79
N LEU A 269 27.65 2.01 14.05
CA LEU A 269 26.42 2.81 14.03
C LEU A 269 26.43 3.87 15.15
N TYR A 270 26.90 3.49 16.35
CA TYR A 270 26.98 4.41 17.48
C TYR A 270 28.02 5.52 17.26
N TRP A 271 29.16 5.22 16.62
CA TRP A 271 30.16 6.23 16.27
C TRP A 271 29.65 7.24 15.24
N LEU A 272 28.85 6.80 14.26
CA LEU A 272 28.24 7.69 13.27
C LEU A 272 27.21 8.64 13.92
N ILE A 273 26.36 8.15 14.81
CA ILE A 273 25.39 8.97 15.54
C ILE A 273 26.11 10.02 16.41
N ALA A 274 27.17 9.61 17.12
CA ALA A 274 27.95 10.53 17.94
C ALA A 274 28.61 11.65 17.11
N ALA A 275 29.15 11.33 15.93
CA ALA A 275 29.76 12.31 15.04
C ALA A 275 28.74 13.36 14.54
N VAL A 276 27.52 12.94 14.23
CA VAL A 276 26.43 13.85 13.80
C VAL A 276 26.01 14.79 14.93
N ILE A 277 25.90 14.28 16.17
CA ILE A 277 25.54 15.10 17.34
C ILE A 277 26.62 16.15 17.63
N VAL A 278 27.90 15.77 17.56
CA VAL A 278 29.03 16.70 17.77
C VAL A 278 29.04 17.79 16.69
N LEU A 279 28.83 17.41 15.43
CA LEU A 279 28.78 18.37 14.32
C LEU A 279 27.63 19.37 14.48
N ALA A 280 26.44 18.90 14.87
CA ALA A 280 25.28 19.74 15.13
C ALA A 280 25.55 20.72 16.29
N ALA A 281 26.20 20.27 17.36
CA ALA A 281 26.57 21.12 18.49
C ALA A 281 27.58 22.21 18.08
N VAL A 282 28.62 21.87 17.31
CA VAL A 282 29.61 22.83 16.82
C VAL A 282 28.96 23.90 15.95
N LEU A 283 28.05 23.51 15.06
CA LEU A 283 27.32 24.45 14.19
C LEU A 283 26.40 25.38 15.00
N PHE A 284 25.71 24.85 16.02
CA PHE A 284 24.86 25.64 16.92
C PHE A 284 25.66 26.70 17.68
N PHE A 285 26.80 26.33 18.28
CA PHE A 285 27.64 27.27 19.03
C PHE A 285 28.36 28.30 18.14
N LYS A 286 28.72 27.92 16.92
CA LYS A 286 29.34 28.85 15.95
C LYS A 286 28.34 29.91 15.49
N ARG A 287 27.07 29.54 15.31
CA ARG A 287 25.98 30.48 14.98
C ARG A 287 25.75 31.48 16.11
N ARG A 288 25.70 31.01 17.36
CA ARG A 288 25.49 31.88 18.54
C ARG A 288 26.62 32.86 18.84
N ARG A 289 27.84 32.65 18.33
CA ARG A 289 28.96 33.61 18.48
C ARG A 289 29.01 34.67 17.37
N SER A 290 28.18 34.53 16.34
CA SER A 290 28.17 35.42 15.18
C SER A 290 26.99 36.41 15.21
N ASP A 291 26.11 36.28 16.21
CA ASP A 291 25.04 37.21 16.60
C ASP A 291 25.45 37.93 17.89
#